data_AF-A0A367J124-F1
#
_entry.id   AF-A0A367J124-F1
#
_cell.length_a   1.000
_cell.length_b   1.000
_cell.length_c   1.000
_cell.angle_alpha   90.00
_cell.angle_beta   90.00
_cell.angle_gamma   90.00
#
_symmetry.space_group_name_H-M   'P 1'
#
loop_
_entity.id
_entity.type
_entity.pdbx_description
1 polymer ?
#
loop_
_entity_poly.entity_id
_entity_poly.type
_entity_poly.pdbx_seq_one_letter_code
_entity_poly.pdbx_strand_id
1 'polypeptide(L)' 'MIGNVTVHKTPETLQTIHGCGHSPLFLFLSPIEAYWAKINQEMRKTPLMKNEILADRKEEEAKTAENRR' A
#
# COMPACT_ATOMS: atom_id res chain seq x y z
N MET A 1 6.93 1.18 17.92
CA MET A 1 7.93 0.31 17.26
C MET A 1 7.97 0.66 15.80
N ILE A 2 9.15 0.89 15.23
CA ILE A 2 9.31 1.44 13.88
C ILE A 2 10.45 0.74 13.14
N GLY A 3 10.43 0.77 11.81
CA GLY A 3 11.51 0.22 10.99
C GLY A 3 12.84 0.91 11.27
N ASN A 4 13.93 0.18 11.17
CA ASN A 4 15.29 0.68 11.35
C ASN A 4 15.78 1.43 10.10
N VAL A 5 15.09 2.51 9.75
CA VAL A 5 15.37 3.35 8.58
C VAL A 5 15.97 4.68 9.02
N THR A 6 17.00 5.16 8.33
CA THR A 6 17.74 6.38 8.66
C THR A 6 16.83 7.60 8.83
N VAL A 7 15.77 7.71 8.03
CA VAL A 7 14.79 8.81 8.09
C VAL A 7 14.05 8.90 9.44
N HIS A 8 13.91 7.78 10.16
CA HIS A 8 13.23 7.74 11.46
C HIS A 8 14.13 8.11 12.64
N LYS A 9 15.42 8.36 12.40
CA LYS A 9 16.42 8.65 13.43
C LYS A 9 16.89 10.10 13.45
N THR A 10 16.20 10.99 12.74
CA THR A 10 16.54 12.41 12.78
C THR A 10 16.31 12.98 14.19
N PRO A 11 17.11 13.97 14.61
CA PRO A 11 16.95 14.58 15.94
C PRO A 11 15.54 15.12 16.20
N GLU A 12 14.89 15.72 15.18
CA GLU A 12 13.52 16.23 15.26
C GLU A 12 12.50 15.11 15.48
N THR A 13 12.65 13.98 14.78
CA THR A 13 11.79 12.81 14.95
C THR A 13 11.93 12.23 16.35
N LEU A 14 13.16 12.07 16.85
CA LEU A 14 13.42 11.55 18.18
C LEU A 14 12.90 12.49 19.28
N GLN A 15 13.08 13.80 19.12
CA GLN A 15 12.54 14.80 20.06
C GLN A 15 11.01 14.76 20.10
N THR A 16 10.35 14.65 18.95
CA THR A 16 8.90 14.53 18.88
C THR A 16 8.40 13.28 19.60
N ILE A 17 9.03 12.13 19.35
CA ILE A 17 8.66 10.86 19.98
C ILE A 17 8.83 10.94 21.51
N HIS A 18 9.95 11.51 21.96
CA HIS A 18 10.22 11.71 23.38
C HIS A 18 9.27 12.72 24.02
N GLY A 19 8.93 13.81 23.32
CA GLY A 19 7.94 14.81 23.75
C GLY A 19 6.54 14.23 23.94
N CYS A 20 6.20 13.17 23.20
CA CYS A 20 4.98 12.39 23.40
C CYS A 20 5.08 11.34 24.54
N GLY A 21 6.20 11.28 25.27
CA GLY A 21 6.40 10.31 26.36
C GLY A 21 6.70 8.89 25.88
N HIS A 22 7.15 8.73 24.63
CA HIS A 22 7.48 7.43 24.05
C HIS A 22 8.97 7.27 23.84
N SER A 23 9.42 6.02 23.80
CA SER A 23 10.78 5.64 23.40
C SER A 23 10.71 4.77 22.14
N PRO A 24 11.40 5.14 21.05
CA PRO A 24 11.32 4.38 19.82
C PRO A 24 12.09 3.07 19.95
N LEU A 25 11.46 1.98 19.51
CA LEU A 25 12.07 0.66 19.37
C LEU A 25 12.25 0.40 17.87
N PHE A 26 13.49 0.43 17.39
CA PHE A 26 13.87 0.26 16.00
C PHE A 26 14.09 -1.21 15.68
N LEU A 27 13.39 -1.73 14.67
CA LEU A 27 13.52 -3.13 14.22
C LEU A 27 13.99 -3.23 12.78
N PHE A 28 14.84 -4.22 12.47
CA PHE A 28 15.24 -4.55 11.10
C PHE A 28 14.08 -5.09 10.24
N LEU A 29 13.08 -5.69 10.90
CA LEU A 29 11.83 -6.13 10.30
C LEU A 29 10.69 -5.69 11.21
N SER A 30 9.99 -4.64 10.80
CA SER A 30 8.78 -4.21 11.47
C SER A 30 7.62 -5.18 11.13
N PRO A 31 6.64 -5.37 12.03
CA PRO A 31 5.42 -6.13 11.74
C PRO A 31 4.68 -5.60 10.52
N ILE A 32 4.80 -4.30 10.23
CA ILE A 32 4.24 -3.64 9.06
C ILE A 32 4.90 -4.18 7.78
N GLU A 33 6.23 -4.31 7.75
CA GLU A 33 6.94 -4.91 6.60
C GLU A 33 6.57 -6.38 6.40
N ALA A 34 6.45 -7.16 7.47
CA ALA A 34 5.98 -8.55 7.39
C ALA A 34 4.54 -8.65 6.85
N TYR A 35 3.66 -7.74 7.27
CA TYR A 35 2.30 -7.65 6.77
C TYR A 35 2.24 -7.27 5.28
N TRP A 36 3.04 -6.27 4.87
CA TRP A 36 3.16 -5.88 3.46
C TRP A 36 3.74 -6.98 2.58
N ALA A 37 4.68 -7.78 3.08
CA ALA A 37 5.19 -8.94 2.35
C ALA A 37 4.06 -9.93 2.02
N LYS A 38 3.15 -10.18 2.97
CA LYS A 38 1.98 -11.04 2.77
C LYS A 38 1.00 -10.44 1.77
N ILE A 39 0.69 -9.13 1.87
CA ILE A 39 -0.16 -8.45 0.88
C ILE A 39 0.44 -8.56 -0.51
N ASN A 40 1.73 -8.26 -0.65
CA ASN A 40 2.41 -8.31 -1.94
C ASN A 40 2.43 -9.72 -2.54
N GLN A 41 2.55 -10.74 -1.70
CA GLN A 41 2.45 -12.14 -2.13
C GLN A 41 1.06 -12.46 -2.70
N GLU A 42 -0.02 -11.98 -2.08
CA GLU A 42 -1.38 -12.17 -2.60
C GLU A 42 -1.64 -11.31 -3.85
N MET A 43 -1.19 -10.05 -3.85
CA MET A 43 -1.33 -9.14 -5.00
C MET A 43 -0.61 -9.65 -6.25
N ARG A 44 0.50 -10.38 -6.11
CA ARG A 44 1.18 -11.02 -7.25
C ARG A 44 0.39 -12.15 -7.89
N LYS A 45 -0.54 -12.77 -7.16
CA LYS A 45 -1.43 -13.82 -7.68
C LYS A 45 -2.65 -13.23 -8.37
N THR A 46 -3.03 -12.01 -8.01
CA THR A 46 -4.13 -11.29 -8.64
C THR A 46 -3.65 -10.68 -9.95
N PRO A 47 -4.17 -11.08 -11.11
CA PRO A 47 -3.86 -10.37 -12.35
C PRO A 47 -4.34 -8.92 -12.19
N LEU A 48 -3.43 -7.96 -12.32
CA LEU A 48 -3.82 -6.57 -12.50
C LEU A 48 -4.67 -6.53 -13.78
N MET A 49 -5.99 -6.41 -13.63
CA MET A 49 -6.83 -6.03 -14.76
C MET A 49 -6.28 -4.69 -15.25
N LYS A 50 -5.61 -4.72 -16.40
CA LYS A 50 -5.10 -3.52 -17.05
C LYS A 50 -6.29 -2.59 -17.28
N ASN A 51 -6.08 -1.30 -17.11
CA ASN A 51 -7.11 -0.29 -17.35
C ASN A 51 -7.75 -0.42 -18.75
N GLU A 52 -7.02 -0.96 -19.74
CA GLU A 52 -7.54 -1.32 -21.07
C GLU A 52 -8.71 -2.31 -21.01
N ILE A 53 -8.63 -3.37 -20.18
CA ILE A 53 -9.71 -4.37 -20.04
C ILE A 53 -10.98 -3.74 -19.44
N LEU A 54 -10.81 -2.74 -18.57
CA LEU A 54 -11.94 -1.98 -18.01
C LEU A 54 -12.54 -1.00 -19.02
N ALA A 55 -11.73 -0.42 -19.92
CA ALA A 55 -12.20 0.43 -21.00
C ALA A 55 -12.99 -0.38 -22.04
N ASP A 56 -12.45 -1.52 -22.48
CA ASP A 56 -13.09 -2.43 -23.42
C ASP A 56 -14.44 -2.94 -22.90
N ARG A 57 -14.51 -3.29 -21.60
CA ARG A 57 -15.78 -3.69 -20.96
C ARG A 57 -16.82 -2.58 -20.94
N LYS A 58 -16.40 -1.33 -20.67
CA LYS A 58 -17.32 -0.18 -20.68
C LYS A 58 -17.83 0.14 -22.08
N GLU A 59 -16.98 0.00 -23.10
CA GLU A 59 -17.38 0.21 -24.50
C GLU A 59 -18.38 -0.87 -24.96
N GLU A 60 -18.13 -2.14 -24.64
CA GLU A 60 -19.06 -3.24 -24.93
C GLU A 60 -20.40 -3.09 -24.20
N GLU A 61 -20.40 -2.68 -22.94
CA GLU A 61 -21.62 -2.39 -22.19
C GLU A 61 -22.40 -1.21 -22.78
N ALA A 62 -21.71 -0.15 -23.22
CA ALA A 62 -22.33 1.00 -23.87
C ALA A 62 -22.99 0.60 -25.20
N LYS A 63 -22.30 -0.18 -26.05
CA LYS A 63 -22.84 -0.71 -27.31
C LYS A 63 -24.04 -1.62 -27.07
N THR A 64 -24.00 -2.45 -26.03
CA THR A 64 -25.10 -3.37 -25.69
C THR A 64 -26.32 -2.62 -25.16
N ALA A 65 -26.14 -1.49 -24.46
CA ALA A 65 -27.23 -0.64 -23.99
C ALA A 65 -27.89 0.16 -25.12
N GLU A 66 -27.11 0.59 -26.12
CA GLU A 66 -27.61 1.28 -27.31
C GLU A 66 -28.46 0.36 -28.20
N ASN A 67 -28.02 -0.90 -28.38
CA ASN A 67 -28.72 -1.88 -29.23
C ASN A 67 -29.99 -2.49 -28.61
N ARG A 68 -30.34 -2.10 -27.36
CA ARG A 68 -31.54 -2.55 -26.63
C ARG A 68 -32.62 -1.44 -26.49
N ARG A 69 -32.42 -0.29 -27.11
CA ARG A 69 -33.43 0.77 -27.27
C ARG A 69 -34.06 0.71 -28.66
#